data_AF-A0A392V440-F1
#
_entry.id   AF-A0A392V440-F1
#
_cell.length_a   1.000
_cell.length_b   1.000
_cell.length_c   1.000
_cell.angle_alpha   90.00
_cell.angle_beta   90.00
_cell.angle_gamma   90.00
#
_symmetry.space_group_name_H-M   'P 1'
#
loop_
_entity.id
_entity.type
_entity.pdbx_description
1 polymer ?
#
loop_
_entity_poly.entity_id
_entity_poly.type
_entity_poly.pdbx_seq_one_letter_code
_entity_poly.pdbx_strand_id
1 'polypeptide(L)' 'MSGKDVSESLKEHAEMFMIFASLKMESGVKVEELPIVCEFPDVFPED' A
#
# COMPACT_ATOMS: atom_id res chain seq x y z
N MET A 1 -4.86 -4.09 -19.66
CA MET A 1 -4.82 -4.64 -18.29
C MET A 1 -6.23 -5.07 -17.93
N SER A 2 -6.47 -6.35 -17.71
CA SER A 2 -7.75 -6.89 -17.23
C SER A 2 -7.77 -6.92 -15.69
N GLY A 3 -8.95 -6.81 -15.08
CA GLY A 3 -9.08 -6.87 -13.61
C GLY A 3 -8.49 -8.14 -12.99
N LYS A 4 -8.51 -9.26 -13.73
CA LYS A 4 -7.83 -10.51 -13.34
C LYS A 4 -6.30 -10.35 -13.25
N ASP A 5 -5.70 -9.67 -14.23
CA ASP A 5 -4.25 -9.44 -14.30
C ASP A 5 -3.82 -8.55 -13.13
N VAL A 6 -4.63 -7.53 -12.81
CA VAL A 6 -4.41 -6.65 -11.64
C VAL A 6 -4.49 -7.44 -10.33
N SER A 7 -5.46 -8.35 -10.20
CA SER A 7 -5.60 -9.17 -8.98
C SER A 7 -4.44 -10.16 -8.80
N GLU A 8 -3.91 -10.69 -9.90
CA GLU A 8 -2.81 -11.65 -9.89
C GLU A 8 -1.49 -10.97 -9.51
N SER A 9 -1.21 -9.79 -10.08
CA SER A 9 -0.06 -8.96 -9.69
C SER A 9 -0.12 -8.50 -8.23
N LEU A 10 -1.31 -8.17 -7.70
CA LEU A 10 -1.46 -7.82 -6.28
C LEU A 10 -1.21 -9.02 -5.36
N LYS A 11 -1.57 -10.24 -5.80
CA LYS A 11 -1.35 -11.46 -5.04
C LYS A 11 0.12 -11.84 -4.96
N GLU A 12 0.89 -11.62 -6.03
CA GLU A 12 2.34 -11.83 -6.05
C GLU A 12 3.09 -10.95 -5.03
N HIS A 13 2.56 -9.78 -4.71
CA HIS A 13 3.18 -8.82 -3.80
C HIS A 13 2.56 -8.78 -2.39
N ALA A 14 1.60 -9.66 -2.09
CA ALA A 14 0.87 -9.66 -0.82
C ALA A 14 1.79 -9.74 0.42
N GLU A 15 2.85 -10.55 0.36
CA GLU A 15 3.82 -10.67 1.45
C GLU A 15 4.60 -9.37 1.69
N MET A 16 4.98 -8.67 0.62
CA MET A 16 5.69 -7.39 0.70
C MET A 16 4.80 -6.31 1.33
N PHE A 17 3.51 -6.28 1.00
CA PHE A 17 2.54 -5.39 1.65
C PHE A 17 2.36 -5.71 3.15
N MET A 18 2.38 -6.99 3.52
CA MET A 18 2.27 -7.44 4.92
C MET A 18 3.49 -7.04 5.75
N ILE A 19 4.70 -7.19 5.21
CA ILE A 19 5.94 -6.75 5.86
C ILE A 19 5.93 -5.24 6.04
N PHE A 20 5.49 -4.50 5.01
CA PHE A 20 5.42 -3.05 5.06
C PHE A 20 4.40 -2.54 6.08
N ALA A 21 3.22 -3.16 6.15
CA ALA A 21 2.22 -2.87 7.16
C ALA A 21 2.73 -3.18 8.58
N SER A 22 3.47 -4.29 8.76
CA SER A 22 4.06 -4.67 10.05
C SER A 22 5.12 -3.68 10.51
N LEU A 23 6.04 -3.29 9.62
CA LEU A 23 7.06 -2.26 9.87
C LEU A 23 6.42 -0.91 10.23
N LYS A 24 5.28 -0.57 9.61
CA LYS A 24 4.49 0.62 9.96
C LYS A 24 3.87 0.55 11.35
N MET A 25 3.30 -0.60 11.71
CA MET A 25 2.68 -0.79 13.02
C MET A 25 3.72 -0.77 14.16
N GLU A 26 4.94 -1.24 13.89
CA GLU A 26 6.05 -1.22 14.85
C GLU A 26 6.68 0.17 15.00
N SER A 27 6.73 0.96 13.92
CA SER A 27 7.32 2.31 13.94
C SER A 27 6.36 3.42 14.39
N GLY A 28 5.05 3.16 14.44
CA GLY A 28 4.03 4.16 14.76
C GLY A 28 3.86 5.24 13.69
N VAL A 29 4.49 5.08 12.52
CA VAL A 29 4.42 6.01 11.40
C VAL A 29 3.05 5.92 10.75
N LYS A 30 2.37 7.06 10.69
CA LYS A 30 1.01 7.15 10.13
C LYS A 30 1.00 6.78 8.66
N VAL A 31 -0.15 6.30 8.18
CA VAL A 31 -0.16 5.75 6.83
C VAL A 31 0.10 6.83 5.78
N GLU A 32 -0.48 7.98 6.06
CA GLU A 32 -0.43 9.23 5.33
C GLU A 32 0.99 9.80 5.11
N GLU A 33 1.94 9.47 5.99
CA GLU A 33 3.29 10.07 5.96
C GLU A 33 4.27 9.35 5.03
N LEU A 34 3.85 8.26 4.40
CA LEU A 34 4.73 7.55 3.49
C LEU A 34 4.91 8.28 2.17
N PRO A 35 6.14 8.27 1.61
CA PRO A 35 6.41 8.86 0.30
C PRO A 35 5.45 8.36 -0.78
N ILE A 36 5.17 7.05 -0.82
CA ILE A 36 4.26 6.47 -1.81
C ILE A 36 2.80 6.93 -1.64
N VAL A 37 2.36 7.25 -0.42
CA VAL A 37 1.00 7.75 -0.20
C VAL A 37 0.91 9.22 -0.61
N CYS A 38 1.93 10.02 -0.30
CA CYS A 38 2.06 11.40 -0.75
C CYS A 38 2.19 11.53 -2.28
N GLU A 39 2.75 10.53 -2.96
CA GLU A 39 2.88 10.49 -4.43
C GLU A 39 1.55 10.19 -5.14
N PHE A 40 0.58 9.58 -4.45
CA PHE A 40 -0.71 9.19 -5.02
C PHE A 40 -1.90 9.66 -4.18
N PRO A 41 -2.08 10.99 -3.98
CA PRO A 41 -3.13 11.52 -3.11
C PRO A 41 -4.55 11.16 -3.58
N ASP A 42 -4.76 11.00 -4.90
CA ASP A 42 -6.06 10.65 -5.48
C ASP A 42 -6.50 9.20 -5.19
N VAL A 43 -5.55 8.34 -4.81
CA VAL A 43 -5.79 6.91 -4.51
C VAL A 43 -6.06 6.72 -3.01
N PHE A 44 -5.58 7.63 -2.18
CA PHE A 44 -5.72 7.62 -0.73
C PHE A 44 -6.39 8.93 -0.26
N PRO A 45 -7.69 9.12 -0.54
CA PRO A 45 -8.40 10.30 -0.08
C PRO A 45 -8.37 10.40 1.45
N GLU A 46 -8.14 11.61 1.97
CA GLU A 46 -8.42 11.92 3.38
C GLU A 46 -9.95 11.82 3.59
N ASP A 47 -10.38 11.12 4.65
CA ASP A 47 -11.80 10.93 5.02
C ASP A 47 -12.55 12.27 5.20
#